data_AF-A0A835M7P9-F1
#
_entry.id   AF-A0A835M7P9-F1
#
_cell.length_a   1.000
_cell.length_b   1.000
_cell.length_c   1.000
_cell.angle_alpha   90.00
_cell.angle_beta   90.00
_cell.angle_gamma   90.00
#
_symmetry.space_group_name_H-M   'P 1'
#
loop_
_entity.id
_entity.type
_entity.pdbx_description
1 polymer ?
#
loop_
_entity_poly.entity_id
_entity_poly.type
_entity_poly.pdbx_seq_one_letter_code
_entity_poly.pdbx_strand_id
1 'polypeptide(L)'
;MVNLKSVSFAEDWLQNEQKVVDYDIKNGSIISVFLDSGFRTKIHVKMLQTGKPITLDVGMRDTVLTIKRKIQNKEAWWGSQLAKRKLGLDKVELENDMTLADLHFSEGQTLNLRSDNMQIFIRVPSGKLINCRVDGSYTVQNVQEMIEEQEGIHIRSQRLIYGAMQLEPSRSLDDYNIKEDATIHLVLRLCGC
;
A
#
# COMPACT_ATOMS: atom_id res chain seq x y z
N MET A 1 -13.90 -0.11 32.72
CA MET A 1 -12.48 0.28 32.68
C MET A 1 -11.68 -0.96 32.34
N VAL A 2 -11.16 -1.08 31.12
CA VAL A 2 -10.28 -2.21 30.76
C VAL A 2 -8.90 -1.62 30.57
N ASN A 3 -8.07 -1.77 31.59
CA ASN A 3 -6.67 -1.34 31.58
C ASN A 3 -5.86 -2.60 31.24
N LEU A 4 -5.75 -2.92 29.94
CA LEU A 4 -4.99 -4.08 29.49
C LEU A 4 -3.50 -3.74 29.62
N LYS A 5 -2.70 -4.68 30.12
CA LYS A 5 -1.25 -4.54 30.19
C LYS A 5 -0.65 -5.65 29.33
N SER A 6 0.21 -5.30 28.40
CA SER A 6 1.03 -6.27 27.66
C SER A 6 2.40 -6.33 28.29
N VAL A 7 3.01 -7.51 28.29
CA VAL A 7 4.25 -7.77 29.00
C VAL A 7 5.16 -8.58 28.10
N SER A 8 6.45 -8.27 28.07
CA SER A 8 7.46 -9.02 27.28
C SER A 8 8.69 -9.32 28.12
N PHE A 9 9.39 -10.40 27.77
CA PHE A 9 10.66 -10.82 28.34
C PHE A 9 11.60 -11.31 27.25
N ALA A 10 12.85 -10.82 27.22
CA ALA A 10 13.87 -11.22 26.24
C ALA A 10 13.38 -11.19 24.78
N GLU A 11 12.64 -10.13 24.41
CA GLU A 11 12.05 -9.90 23.08
C GLU A 11 10.81 -10.75 22.75
N ASP A 12 10.40 -11.67 23.64
CA ASP A 12 9.18 -12.46 23.49
C ASP A 12 7.99 -11.86 24.27
N TRP A 13 6.83 -11.78 23.62
CA TRP A 13 5.58 -11.37 24.26
C TRP A 13 4.99 -12.49 25.12
N LEU A 14 4.66 -12.17 26.36
CA LEU A 14 4.01 -13.11 27.28
C LEU A 14 2.53 -13.28 26.91
N GLN A 15 2.13 -14.52 26.66
CA GLN A 15 0.75 -14.90 26.34
C GLN A 15 -0.07 -15.12 27.63
N ASN A 16 -1.32 -14.64 27.66
CA ASN A 16 -2.18 -14.61 28.86
C ASN A 16 -2.46 -15.99 29.49
N GLU A 17 -2.31 -17.08 28.74
CA GLU A 17 -2.63 -18.45 29.18
C GLU A 17 -1.39 -19.35 29.34
N GLN A 18 -0.19 -18.81 29.13
CA GLN A 18 1.07 -19.55 29.24
C GLN A 18 1.75 -19.29 30.58
N LYS A 19 2.41 -20.30 31.16
CA LYS A 19 3.03 -20.15 32.47
C LYS A 19 4.34 -19.36 32.33
N VAL A 20 4.61 -18.48 33.28
CA VAL A 20 5.84 -17.67 33.35
C VAL A 20 7.12 -18.53 33.35
N VAL A 21 7.06 -19.75 33.90
CA VAL A 21 8.18 -20.72 33.88
C VAL A 21 8.52 -21.20 32.48
N ASP A 22 7.56 -21.17 31.54
CA ASP A 22 7.78 -21.60 30.15
C ASP A 22 8.67 -20.61 29.37
N TYR A 23 8.89 -19.41 29.92
CA TYR A 23 9.74 -18.35 29.36
C TYR A 23 11.12 -18.23 30.06
N ASP A 24 11.49 -19.21 30.90
CA ASP A 24 12.72 -19.20 31.73
C ASP A 24 12.90 -17.93 32.60
N ILE A 25 11.79 -17.30 32.98
CA ILE A 25 11.79 -16.12 33.85
C ILE A 25 12.10 -16.57 35.27
N LYS A 26 13.20 -16.04 35.84
CA LYS A 26 13.72 -16.37 37.16
C LYS A 26 13.56 -15.21 38.13
N ASN A 27 13.79 -15.49 39.41
CA ASN A 27 13.85 -14.44 40.41
C ASN A 27 14.99 -13.46 40.08
N GLY A 28 14.67 -12.17 39.91
CA GLY A 28 15.60 -11.14 39.45
C GLY A 28 15.55 -10.84 37.94
N SER A 29 14.76 -11.58 37.15
CA SER A 29 14.54 -11.26 35.73
C SER A 29 13.82 -9.92 35.58
N ILE A 30 14.29 -9.10 34.64
CA ILE A 30 13.67 -7.81 34.29
C ILE A 30 12.64 -8.05 33.19
N ILE A 31 11.41 -7.62 33.42
CA ILE A 31 10.29 -7.78 32.50
C ILE A 31 9.84 -6.40 32.03
N SER A 32 9.66 -6.23 30.73
CA SER A 32 9.17 -4.99 30.14
C SER A 32 7.64 -4.98 30.14
N VAL A 33 7.04 -4.07 30.92
CA VAL A 33 5.58 -3.91 31.01
C VAL A 33 5.15 -2.71 30.17
N PHE A 34 4.27 -2.97 29.21
CA PHE A 34 3.65 -1.97 28.36
C PHE A 34 2.22 -1.72 28.84
N LEU A 35 1.98 -0.50 29.29
CA LEU A 35 0.63 -0.06 29.62
C LEU A 35 -0.10 0.24 28.30
N ASP A 36 -1.26 -0.40 28.08
CA ASP A 36 -2.13 -0.10 26.95
C ASP A 36 -2.81 1.26 27.21
N SER A 37 -2.06 2.34 27.00
CA SER A 37 -2.48 3.70 27.30
C SER A 37 -3.42 4.29 26.25
N GLY A 38 -3.80 3.52 25.22
CA GLY A 38 -4.44 4.10 24.04
C GLY A 38 -3.54 5.11 23.32
N PHE A 39 -2.22 5.07 23.56
CA PHE A 39 -1.25 5.94 22.93
C PHE A 39 -1.23 5.67 21.44
N ARG A 40 -1.81 6.61 20.69
CA ARG A 40 -1.76 6.65 19.23
C ARG A 40 -0.57 7.51 18.84
N THR A 41 0.30 6.95 18.01
CA THR A 41 1.39 7.69 17.38
C THR A 41 1.04 8.00 15.92
N LYS A 42 1.73 8.99 15.36
CA LYS A 42 1.61 9.33 13.95
C LYS A 42 2.76 8.70 13.19
N ILE A 43 2.39 7.91 12.19
CA ILE A 43 3.35 7.38 11.21
C ILE A 43 3.13 8.05 9.87
N HIS A 44 4.19 8.10 9.07
CA HIS A 44 4.09 8.51 7.69
C HIS A 44 4.11 7.28 6.78
N VAL A 45 3.30 7.31 5.75
CA VAL A 45 3.27 6.27 4.73
C VAL A 45 3.49 6.96 3.40
N LYS A 46 4.60 6.64 2.74
CA LYS A 46 4.99 7.26 1.47
C LYS A 46 4.83 6.26 0.33
N MET A 47 4.16 6.71 -0.73
CA MET A 47 4.24 6.04 -2.02
C MET A 47 5.48 6.54 -2.75
N LEU A 48 6.28 5.61 -3.27
CA LEU A 48 7.44 5.96 -4.08
C LEU A 48 7.06 6.64 -5.41
N GLN A 49 5.82 6.45 -5.89
CA GLN A 49 5.35 7.02 -7.16
C GLN A 49 4.96 8.51 -7.05
N THR A 50 4.16 8.89 -6.05
CA THR A 50 3.71 10.28 -5.87
C THR A 50 4.66 11.10 -5.01
N GLY A 51 5.50 10.43 -4.22
CA GLY A 51 6.45 11.06 -3.28
C GLY A 51 5.80 11.78 -2.09
N LYS A 52 4.47 11.95 -2.08
CA LYS A 52 3.74 12.63 -1.02
C LYS A 52 3.43 11.64 0.12
N PRO A 53 3.89 11.92 1.36
CA PRO A 53 3.57 11.09 2.51
C PRO A 53 2.14 11.34 2.99
N ILE A 54 1.46 10.28 3.42
CA ILE A 54 0.20 10.32 4.16
C ILE A 54 0.51 10.07 5.63
N THR A 55 -0.08 10.87 6.53
CA THR A 55 0.03 10.65 7.96
C THR A 55 -1.10 9.73 8.44
N LEU A 56 -0.81 8.74 9.28
CA LEU A 56 -1.81 7.85 9.89
C LEU A 56 -1.68 7.83 11.41
N ASP A 57 -2.81 7.80 12.10
CA ASP A 57 -2.87 7.53 13.53
C ASP A 57 -2.94 6.03 13.77
N VAL A 58 -1.89 5.50 14.41
CA VAL A 58 -1.69 4.07 14.64
C VAL A 58 -1.32 3.77 16.08
N GLY A 59 -1.69 2.59 16.55
CA GLY A 59 -1.29 2.06 17.86
C GLY A 59 -0.26 0.95 17.71
N MET A 60 0.49 0.67 18.78
CA MET A 60 1.57 -0.33 18.76
C MET A 60 1.10 -1.77 18.45
N ARG A 61 -0.17 -2.07 18.68
CA ARG A 61 -0.81 -3.35 18.31
C ARG A 61 -1.41 -3.38 16.91
N ASP A 62 -1.39 -2.26 16.17
CA ASP A 62 -1.86 -2.28 14.79
C ASP A 62 -0.91 -3.18 13.98
N THR A 63 -1.47 -4.22 13.38
CA THR A 63 -0.73 -5.07 12.44
C THR A 63 -0.61 -4.39 11.08
N VAL A 64 0.35 -4.82 10.27
CA VAL A 64 0.51 -4.39 8.88
C VAL A 64 -0.81 -4.50 8.10
N LEU A 65 -1.60 -5.56 8.31
CA LEU A 65 -2.92 -5.70 7.70
C LEU A 65 -3.90 -4.58 8.12
N THR A 66 -3.95 -4.26 9.42
CA THR A 66 -4.82 -3.19 9.90
C THR A 66 -4.37 -1.82 9.41
N ILE A 67 -3.06 -1.60 9.26
CA ILE A 67 -2.48 -0.38 8.69
C ILE A 67 -2.85 -0.26 7.21
N LYS A 68 -2.72 -1.33 6.41
CA LYS A 68 -3.20 -1.39 5.01
C LYS A 68 -4.66 -0.95 4.91
N ARG A 69 -5.52 -1.44 5.80
CA ARG A 69 -6.94 -1.05 5.86
C ARG A 69 -7.13 0.42 6.26
N LYS A 70 -6.32 0.96 7.19
CA LYS A 70 -6.37 2.38 7.55
C LYS A 70 -5.94 3.29 6.41
N ILE A 71 -4.93 2.90 5.64
CA ILE A 71 -4.52 3.61 4.41
C ILE A 71 -5.70 3.65 3.43
N GLN A 72 -6.36 2.50 3.22
CA GLN A 72 -7.49 2.36 2.31
C GLN A 72 -8.66 3.26 2.69
N ASN A 73 -8.95 3.37 3.99
CA ASN A 73 -10.04 4.20 4.49
C ASN A 73 -9.72 5.70 4.46
N LYS A 74 -8.44 6.08 4.48
CA LYS A 74 -8.03 7.49 4.54
C LYS A 74 -8.00 8.16 3.17
N GLU A 75 -7.72 7.41 2.10
CA GLU A 75 -7.82 7.92 0.74
C GLU A 75 -8.68 7.01 -0.16
N ALA A 76 -9.82 7.54 -0.59
CA ALA A 76 -10.76 6.87 -1.49
C ALA A 76 -10.15 6.55 -2.87
N TRP A 77 -9.12 7.30 -3.29
CA TRP A 77 -8.39 7.03 -4.54
C TRP A 77 -7.47 5.80 -4.44
N TRP A 78 -7.26 5.26 -3.23
CA TRP A 78 -6.50 4.04 -2.98
C TRP A 78 -7.38 2.77 -3.02
N GLY A 79 -8.50 2.84 -3.73
CA GLY A 79 -9.60 1.85 -3.76
C GLY A 79 -9.18 0.38 -3.84
N SER A 80 -10.01 -0.48 -3.21
CA SER A 80 -10.12 -1.96 -3.25
C SER A 80 -8.87 -2.88 -3.34
N GLN A 81 -7.64 -2.38 -3.46
CA GLN A 81 -6.46 -3.15 -3.93
C GLN A 81 -5.24 -3.06 -3.01
N LEU A 82 -5.33 -2.33 -1.90
CA LEU A 82 -4.29 -2.30 -0.85
C LEU A 82 -3.98 -3.65 -0.22
N ALA A 83 -4.96 -4.58 -0.20
CA ALA A 83 -4.76 -5.92 0.33
C ALA A 83 -3.69 -6.72 -0.45
N LYS A 84 -3.51 -6.43 -1.75
CA LYS A 84 -2.50 -7.06 -2.61
C LYS A 84 -1.15 -6.33 -2.59
N ARG A 85 -1.11 -5.07 -2.12
CA ARG A 85 0.13 -4.27 -2.07
C ARG A 85 1.00 -4.68 -0.89
N LYS A 86 2.30 -4.65 -1.09
CA LYS A 86 3.28 -5.02 -0.07
C LYS A 86 3.72 -3.77 0.69
N LEU A 87 3.44 -3.75 1.99
CA LEU A 87 3.99 -2.71 2.86
C LEU A 87 5.44 -3.10 3.18
N GLY A 88 6.37 -2.15 3.08
CA GLY A 88 7.77 -2.42 3.32
C GLY A 88 8.44 -1.33 4.15
N LEU A 89 9.46 -1.75 4.91
CA LEU A 89 10.49 -0.87 5.44
C LEU A 89 11.67 -0.95 4.47
N ASP A 90 11.97 0.16 3.78
CA ASP A 90 13.02 0.23 2.77
C ASP A 90 12.95 -0.88 1.71
N LYS A 91 13.81 -1.91 1.84
CA LYS A 91 13.91 -3.09 0.96
C LYS A 91 13.20 -4.33 1.47
N VAL A 92 12.71 -4.31 2.70
CA VAL A 92 12.14 -5.47 3.39
C VAL A 92 10.63 -5.43 3.30
N GLU A 93 10.04 -6.52 2.82
CA GLU A 93 8.59 -6.72 2.79
C GLU A 93 8.10 -7.11 4.19
N LEU A 94 6.99 -6.51 4.62
CA LEU A 94 6.38 -6.78 5.91
C LEU A 94 5.20 -7.75 5.76
N GLU A 95 5.24 -8.82 6.53
CA GLU A 95 4.15 -9.77 6.73
C GLU A 95 2.93 -9.11 7.40
N ASN A 96 1.74 -9.62 7.08
CA ASN A 96 0.47 -8.98 7.42
C ASN A 96 0.14 -8.99 8.93
N ASP A 97 0.70 -9.93 9.66
CA ASP A 97 0.53 -10.21 11.08
C ASP A 97 1.51 -9.45 11.99
N MET A 98 2.64 -8.99 11.46
CA MET A 98 3.58 -8.15 12.22
C MET A 98 2.92 -6.89 12.76
N THR A 99 3.13 -6.58 14.03
CA THR A 99 2.66 -5.35 14.68
C THR A 99 3.72 -4.25 14.61
N LEU A 100 3.32 -2.98 14.78
CA LEU A 100 4.29 -1.88 14.89
C LEU A 100 5.26 -2.04 16.07
N ALA A 101 4.83 -2.73 17.14
CA ALA A 101 5.70 -3.06 18.25
C ALA A 101 6.81 -4.03 17.84
N ASP A 102 6.46 -5.06 17.05
CA ASP A 102 7.42 -6.05 16.52
C ASP A 102 8.41 -5.43 15.52
N LEU A 103 7.99 -4.33 14.87
CA LEU A 103 8.82 -3.57 13.94
C LEU A 103 9.69 -2.50 14.61
N HIS A 104 9.63 -2.37 15.95
CA HIS A 104 10.27 -1.30 16.73
C HIS A 104 10.01 0.11 16.17
N PHE A 105 8.81 0.33 15.65
CA PHE A 105 8.50 1.54 14.89
C PHE A 105 8.40 2.77 15.81
N SER A 106 9.14 3.83 15.47
CA SER A 106 9.22 5.08 16.24
C SER A 106 8.38 6.21 15.64
N GLU A 107 7.98 7.19 16.44
CA GLU A 107 7.19 8.36 15.99
C GLU A 107 7.89 9.08 14.82
N GLY A 108 7.14 9.36 13.76
CA GLY A 108 7.65 10.05 12.58
C GLY A 108 8.41 9.20 11.55
N GLN A 109 8.63 7.89 11.82
CA GLN A 109 9.17 6.99 10.80
C GLN A 109 8.22 6.86 9.60
N THR A 110 8.81 6.58 8.44
CA THR A 110 8.09 6.47 7.16
C THR A 110 8.06 5.02 6.67
N LEU A 111 6.87 4.45 6.51
CA LEU A 111 6.67 3.18 5.79
C LEU A 111 6.61 3.45 4.29
N ASN A 112 7.32 2.63 3.52
CA ASN A 112 7.28 2.71 2.06
C ASN A 112 6.27 1.68 1.55
N LEU A 113 5.28 2.16 0.79
CA LEU A 113 4.39 1.27 0.06
C LEU A 113 5.05 0.87 -1.24
N ARG A 114 5.37 -0.43 -1.35
CA ARG A 114 5.88 -1.05 -2.58
C ARG A 114 4.70 -1.69 -3.30
N SER A 115 4.38 -1.13 -4.45
CA SER A 115 3.67 -1.87 -5.48
C SER A 115 4.70 -2.62 -6.32
N ASP A 116 4.34 -3.80 -6.81
CA ASP A 116 5.10 -4.47 -7.87
C ASP A 116 4.92 -3.60 -9.13
N ASN A 117 5.76 -2.58 -9.22
CA ASN A 117 5.68 -1.55 -10.25
C ASN A 117 6.24 -2.15 -11.54
N MET A 118 5.35 -2.65 -12.38
CA MET A 118 5.69 -2.95 -13.76
C MET A 118 5.70 -1.65 -14.57
N GLN A 119 6.57 -1.60 -15.56
CA GLN A 119 6.57 -0.54 -16.55
C GLN A 119 5.65 -0.93 -17.71
N ILE A 120 4.82 -0.02 -18.19
CA ILE A 120 4.09 -0.17 -19.45
C ILE A 120 4.30 1.06 -20.34
N PHE A 121 4.00 0.90 -21.62
CA PHE A 121 4.11 1.98 -22.61
C PHE A 121 2.74 2.36 -23.17
N ILE A 122 2.46 3.65 -23.24
CA ILE A 122 1.29 4.17 -23.93
C ILE A 122 1.74 4.81 -25.24
N ARG A 123 1.26 4.27 -26.37
CA ARG A 123 1.43 4.91 -27.68
C ARG A 123 0.30 5.90 -27.90
N VAL A 124 0.63 7.19 -27.89
CA VAL A 124 -0.34 8.26 -28.14
C VAL A 124 -0.51 8.55 -29.64
N PRO A 125 -1.61 9.22 -30.06
CA PRO A 125 -1.88 9.48 -31.47
C PRO A 125 -0.78 10.26 -32.21
N SER A 126 0.03 11.05 -31.50
CA SER A 126 1.21 11.73 -32.07
C SER A 126 2.34 10.78 -32.45
N GLY A 127 2.25 9.49 -32.10
CA GLY A 127 3.27 8.46 -32.32
C GLY A 127 4.28 8.33 -31.17
N LYS A 128 4.29 9.26 -30.21
CA LYS A 128 5.13 9.23 -29.00
C LYS A 128 4.76 8.03 -28.12
N LEU A 129 5.78 7.40 -27.52
CA LEU A 129 5.61 6.41 -26.46
C LEU A 129 5.84 7.08 -25.10
N ILE A 130 4.89 6.90 -24.19
CA ILE A 130 4.95 7.41 -22.83
C ILE A 130 5.21 6.23 -21.90
N ASN A 131 6.13 6.41 -20.97
CA ASN A 131 6.42 5.43 -19.94
C ASN A 131 5.49 5.66 -18.74
N CYS A 132 4.71 4.64 -18.38
CA CYS A 132 3.88 4.65 -17.19
C CYS A 132 4.32 3.53 -16.23
N ARG A 133 4.64 3.89 -14.98
CA ARG A 133 4.83 2.92 -13.90
C ARG A 133 3.49 2.59 -13.28
N VAL A 134 3.06 1.35 -13.41
CA VAL A 134 1.75 0.86 -13.00
C VAL A 134 1.89 -0.41 -12.17
N ASP A 135 0.83 -0.80 -11.49
CA ASP A 135 0.70 -2.11 -10.85
C ASP A 135 -0.32 -2.92 -11.66
N GLY A 136 -0.19 -4.24 -11.72
CA GLY A 136 -1.15 -5.13 -12.40
C GLY A 136 -2.59 -4.95 -11.88
N SER A 137 -2.74 -4.51 -10.64
CA SER A 137 -4.04 -4.20 -10.06
C SER A 137 -4.69 -2.96 -10.69
N TYR A 138 -3.95 -1.99 -11.23
CA TYR A 138 -4.51 -0.69 -11.62
C TYR A 138 -5.69 -0.86 -12.57
N THR A 139 -6.77 -0.10 -12.36
CA THR A 139 -7.86 -0.08 -13.33
C THR A 139 -7.43 0.68 -14.59
N VAL A 140 -8.10 0.38 -15.70
CA VAL A 140 -7.91 1.13 -16.95
C VAL A 140 -8.19 2.61 -16.73
N GLN A 141 -9.18 2.97 -15.90
CA GLN A 141 -9.44 4.37 -15.55
C GLN A 141 -8.26 5.03 -14.84
N ASN A 142 -7.57 4.34 -13.93
CA ASN A 142 -6.36 4.89 -13.28
C ASN A 142 -5.27 5.21 -14.31
N VAL A 143 -5.09 4.35 -15.32
CA VAL A 143 -4.12 4.62 -16.41
C VAL A 143 -4.57 5.82 -17.24
N GLN A 144 -5.87 6.00 -17.46
CA GLN A 144 -6.40 7.17 -18.18
C GLN A 144 -6.19 8.48 -17.41
N GLU A 145 -6.39 8.46 -16.09
CA GLU A 145 -6.07 9.59 -15.20
C GLU A 145 -4.58 9.96 -15.29
N MET A 146 -3.68 8.97 -15.27
CA MET A 146 -2.24 9.22 -15.44
C MET A 146 -1.91 9.85 -16.82
N ILE A 147 -2.59 9.43 -17.88
CA ILE A 147 -2.41 10.03 -19.22
C ILE A 147 -2.93 11.47 -19.26
N GLU A 148 -4.04 11.77 -18.57
CA GLU A 148 -4.56 13.14 -18.47
C GLU A 148 -3.58 14.04 -17.74
N GLU A 149 -2.99 13.57 -16.64
CA GLU A 149 -1.97 14.31 -15.89
C GLU A 149 -0.69 14.56 -16.71
N GLN A 150 -0.26 13.59 -17.52
CA GLN A 150 1.01 13.67 -18.26
C GLN A 150 0.89 14.38 -19.61
N GLU A 151 -0.22 14.23 -20.32
CA GLU A 151 -0.38 14.76 -21.69
C GLU A 151 -1.53 15.77 -21.82
N GLY A 152 -2.32 16.00 -20.77
CA GLY A 152 -3.46 16.94 -20.79
C GLY A 152 -4.68 16.46 -21.57
N ILE A 153 -4.73 15.17 -21.95
CA ILE A 153 -5.83 14.60 -22.72
C ILE A 153 -6.95 14.18 -21.77
N HIS A 154 -8.12 14.80 -21.85
CA HIS A 154 -9.24 14.45 -20.98
C HIS A 154 -9.66 12.98 -21.04
N ILE A 155 -9.90 12.33 -19.89
CA ILE A 155 -10.26 10.90 -19.76
C ILE A 155 -11.43 10.50 -20.68
N ARG A 156 -12.45 11.36 -20.80
CA ARG A 156 -13.63 11.10 -21.66
C ARG A 156 -13.27 10.95 -23.13
N SER A 157 -12.23 11.66 -23.58
CA SER A 157 -11.70 11.60 -24.93
C SER A 157 -10.75 10.42 -25.13
N GLN A 158 -10.33 9.73 -24.08
CA GLN A 158 -9.39 8.62 -24.18
C GLN A 158 -10.11 7.29 -24.44
N ARG A 159 -9.54 6.50 -25.35
CA ARG A 159 -9.87 5.08 -25.52
C ARG A 159 -8.56 4.28 -25.60
N LEU A 160 -8.39 3.36 -24.67
CA LEU A 160 -7.22 2.49 -24.60
C LEU A 160 -7.50 1.15 -25.30
N ILE A 161 -6.52 0.69 -26.08
CA ILE A 161 -6.57 -0.54 -26.86
C ILE A 161 -5.30 -1.34 -26.61
N TYR A 162 -5.45 -2.62 -26.28
CA TYR A 162 -4.34 -3.55 -26.14
C TYR A 162 -4.53 -4.73 -27.09
N GLY A 163 -3.57 -4.95 -27.99
CA GLY A 163 -3.74 -5.87 -29.12
C GLY A 163 -4.95 -5.46 -29.97
N ALA A 164 -5.95 -6.36 -30.08
CA ALA A 164 -7.21 -6.12 -30.79
C ALA A 164 -8.39 -5.79 -29.85
N MET A 165 -8.14 -5.62 -28.55
CA MET A 165 -9.18 -5.46 -27.54
C MET A 165 -9.22 -4.03 -27.00
N GLN A 166 -10.42 -3.44 -27.02
CA GLN A 166 -10.66 -2.19 -26.30
C GLN A 166 -10.76 -2.48 -24.80
N LEU A 167 -10.06 -1.67 -24.01
CA LEU A 167 -10.06 -1.81 -22.56
C LEU A 167 -11.26 -1.07 -21.93
N GLU A 168 -11.92 -1.75 -21.00
CA GLU A 168 -13.02 -1.24 -20.16
C GLU A 168 -12.49 -0.50 -18.92
N PRO A 169 -13.00 0.71 -18.60
CA PRO A 169 -12.49 1.54 -17.49
C PRO A 169 -12.46 0.87 -16.11
N SER A 170 -13.44 0.01 -15.82
CA SER A 170 -13.62 -0.63 -14.51
C SER A 170 -12.77 -1.89 -14.29
N ARG A 171 -12.13 -2.42 -15.34
CA ARG A 171 -11.29 -3.63 -15.23
C ARG A 171 -9.84 -3.28 -14.93
N SER A 172 -9.14 -4.21 -14.29
CA SER A 172 -7.71 -4.09 -13.98
C SER A 172 -6.81 -4.49 -15.15
N LEU A 173 -5.53 -4.09 -15.10
CA LEU A 173 -4.52 -4.53 -16.06
C LEU A 173 -4.29 -6.05 -16.01
N ASP A 174 -4.38 -6.65 -14.82
CA ASP A 174 -4.30 -8.09 -14.59
C ASP A 174 -5.45 -8.85 -15.25
N ASP A 175 -6.67 -8.29 -15.26
CA ASP A 175 -7.82 -8.90 -15.93
C ASP A 175 -7.59 -9.06 -17.45
N TYR A 176 -6.71 -8.22 -18.01
CA TYR A 176 -6.28 -8.27 -19.41
C TYR A 176 -4.93 -8.95 -19.61
N ASN A 177 -4.33 -9.47 -18.54
CA ASN A 177 -3.00 -10.07 -18.53
C ASN A 177 -1.93 -9.14 -19.14
N ILE A 178 -2.06 -7.82 -18.91
CA ILE A 178 -1.07 -6.82 -19.31
C ILE A 178 0.14 -6.97 -18.38
N LYS A 179 1.32 -7.13 -18.97
CA LYS A 179 2.59 -7.38 -18.25
C LYS A 179 3.55 -6.20 -18.39
N GLU A 180 4.68 -6.32 -17.71
CA GLU A 180 5.80 -5.43 -17.90
C GLU A 180 6.18 -5.32 -19.38
N ASP A 181 6.56 -4.10 -19.78
CA ASP A 181 6.89 -3.67 -21.13
C ASP A 181 5.75 -3.78 -22.17
N ALA A 182 4.52 -4.05 -21.75
CA ALA A 182 3.37 -4.04 -22.65
C ALA A 182 3.12 -2.65 -23.25
N THR A 183 2.73 -2.61 -24.53
CA THR A 183 2.34 -1.38 -25.22
C THR A 183 0.83 -1.29 -25.43
N ILE A 184 0.20 -0.29 -24.82
CA ILE A 184 -1.21 0.05 -24.99
C ILE A 184 -1.32 1.23 -25.96
N HIS A 185 -2.24 1.15 -26.91
CA HIS A 185 -2.50 2.21 -27.87
C HIS A 185 -3.62 3.12 -27.36
N LEU A 186 -3.35 4.43 -27.31
CA LEU A 186 -4.36 5.45 -27.05
C LEU A 186 -4.91 5.96 -28.38
N VAL A 187 -6.23 5.90 -28.53
CA VAL A 187 -6.96 6.59 -29.59
C VAL A 187 -7.90 7.63 -28.99
N LEU A 188 -8.07 8.75 -29.67
CA LEU A 188 -8.97 9.80 -29.23
C LEU A 188 -10.38 9.55 -29.75
N ARG A 189 -11.36 9.74 -28.88
CA ARG A 189 -12.75 9.91 -29.26
C ARG A 189 -12.98 11.38 -29.60
N LEU A 190 -13.76 11.63 -30.64
CA LEU A 190 -14.30 12.96 -30.89
C LEU A 190 -15.44 13.19 -29.88
N CYS A 191 -15.18 14.02 -28.88
CA CYS A 191 -16.24 14.58 -28.04
C CYS A 191 -16.65 15.92 -28.63
N GLY A 192 -17.95 16.12 -28.87
CA GLY A 192 -18.49 17.47 -29.13
C GLY A 192 -18.36 18.30 -27.86
N CYS A 193 -17.78 19.48 -27.99
CA CYS A 193 -17.65 20.48 -26.94
C CYS A 193 -19.01 20.91 -26.38
#